data_AF-A0A098BJV1-F1
#
_entry.id   AF-A0A098BJV1-F1
#
_cell.length_a   1.000
_cell.length_b   1.000
_cell.length_c   1.000
_cell.angle_alpha   90.00
_cell.angle_beta   90.00
_cell.angle_gamma   90.00
#
_symmetry.space_group_name_H-M   'P 1'
#
loop_
_entity.id
_entity.type
_entity.pdbx_description
1 polymer ?
#
loop_
_entity_poly.entity_id
_entity_poly.type
_entity_poly.pdbx_seq_one_letter_code
_entity_poly.pdbx_strand_id
1 'polypeptide(L)' 'MADPKPGDGNAARLKRWWAYEEGRKRWYGTPHPFTTLRNQLRKHGVPEHMVDGLTANIFKMAYGYAPSERKRDD' A
#
# COMPACT_ATOMS: atom_id res chain seq x y z
N MET A 1 -11.07 -12.71 -14.40
CA MET A 1 -10.10 -12.05 -13.49
C MET A 1 -9.93 -10.65 -14.03
N ALA A 2 -10.41 -9.63 -13.32
CA ALA A 2 -10.57 -8.30 -13.91
C ALA A 2 -9.22 -7.61 -14.10
N ASP A 3 -8.87 -7.36 -15.36
CA ASP A 3 -7.75 -6.54 -15.80
C ASP A 3 -7.89 -5.11 -15.23
N PRO A 4 -6.98 -4.65 -14.35
CA PRO A 4 -7.08 -3.32 -13.79
C PRO A 4 -6.57 -2.30 -14.82
N LYS A 5 -7.46 -1.80 -15.69
CA LYS A 5 -7.21 -0.54 -16.40
C LYS A 5 -7.12 0.61 -15.38
N PRO A 6 -6.05 1.40 -15.37
CA PRO A 6 -5.85 2.51 -14.44
C PRO A 6 -6.64 3.73 -14.91
N GLY A 7 -7.92 3.79 -14.55
CA GLY A 7 -8.71 5.02 -14.56
C GLY A 7 -9.31 5.19 -13.17
N ASP A 8 -8.79 6.17 -12.42
CA ASP A 8 -9.14 6.70 -11.08
C ASP A 8 -9.94 5.85 -10.07
N GLY A 9 -11.08 5.24 -10.43
CA GLY A 9 -11.89 4.42 -9.53
C GLY A 9 -11.21 3.12 -9.07
N ASN A 10 -10.35 2.52 -9.92
CA ASN A 10 -9.68 1.27 -9.58
C ASN A 10 -8.54 1.46 -8.57
N ALA A 11 -7.82 2.60 -8.63
CA ALA A 11 -6.71 2.87 -7.72
C ALA A 11 -7.18 3.05 -6.27
N ALA A 12 -8.30 3.76 -6.06
CA ALA A 12 -8.90 3.93 -4.75
C ALA A 12 -9.42 2.60 -4.16
N ARG A 13 -10.02 1.75 -5.00
CA ARG A 13 -10.48 0.41 -4.58
C ARG A 13 -9.31 -0.51 -4.24
N LEU A 14 -8.26 -0.52 -5.07
CA LEU A 14 -7.04 -1.28 -4.82
C LEU A 14 -6.38 -0.86 -3.49
N LYS A 15 -6.29 0.45 -3.23
CA LYS A 15 -5.81 1.00 -1.95
C LYS A 15 -6.57 0.46 -0.75
N ARG A 16 -7.92 0.52 -0.79
CA ARG A 16 -8.76 0.02 0.31
C ARG A 16 -8.63 -1.48 0.51
N TRP A 17 -8.60 -2.24 -0.58
CA TRP A 17 -8.42 -3.70 -0.52
C TRP A 17 -7.08 -4.08 0.14
N TRP A 18 -6.00 -3.38 -0.22
CA TRP A 18 -4.68 -3.58 0.40
C TRP A 18 -4.60 -3.10 1.86
N ALA A 19 -5.38 -2.09 2.24
CA ALA A 19 -5.36 -1.50 3.58
C ALA A 19 -6.25 -2.23 4.61
N TYR A 20 -7.37 -2.82 4.18
CA TYR A 20 -8.37 -3.37 5.11
C TYR A 20 -8.75 -4.84 4.86
N GLU A 21 -8.77 -5.28 3.60
CA GLU A 21 -9.28 -6.61 3.24
C GLU A 21 -8.18 -7.67 3.25
N GLU A 22 -8.31 -8.69 2.40
CA GLU A 22 -7.36 -9.79 2.29
C GLU A 22 -5.93 -9.32 1.95
N GLY A 23 -5.81 -8.21 1.22
CA GLY A 23 -4.53 -7.58 0.94
C GLY A 23 -3.76 -7.20 2.21
N ARG A 24 -4.44 -6.71 3.26
CA ARG A 24 -3.81 -6.33 4.53
C ARG A 24 -3.07 -7.49 5.20
N LYS A 25 -3.70 -8.67 5.22
CA LYS A 25 -3.16 -9.86 5.90
C LYS A 25 -1.84 -10.34 5.30
N ARG A 26 -1.56 -10.01 4.04
CA ARG A 26 -0.34 -10.43 3.32
C ARG A 26 0.91 -9.68 3.74
N TRP A 27 0.79 -8.54 4.42
CA TRP A 27 1.94 -7.70 4.80
C TRP A 27 1.90 -7.21 6.24
N TYR A 28 0.71 -6.96 6.83
CA TYR A 28 0.52 -6.36 8.15
C TYR A 28 1.12 -7.16 9.34
N GLY A 29 1.31 -8.47 9.18
CA GLY A 29 1.92 -9.34 10.20
C GLY A 29 3.40 -9.68 9.97
N THR A 30 4.02 -9.13 8.92
CA THR A 30 5.40 -9.50 8.56
C THR A 30 6.44 -8.68 9.34
N PRO A 31 7.69 -9.16 9.49
CA PRO A 31 8.76 -8.41 10.18
C PRO A 31 9.04 -7.04 9.55
N HIS A 32 8.82 -6.93 8.23
CA HIS A 32 9.01 -5.70 7.46
C HIS A 32 7.75 -5.40 6.64
N PRO A 33 6.70 -4.85 7.27
CA PRO A 33 5.39 -4.69 6.64
C PRO A 33 5.42 -3.72 5.44
N PHE A 34 6.18 -2.62 5.55
CA PHE A 34 6.32 -1.64 4.48
C PHE A 34 7.04 -2.23 3.25
N THR A 35 8.20 -2.87 3.45
CA THR A 35 8.98 -3.51 2.37
C THR A 35 8.19 -4.64 1.71
N THR A 36 7.48 -5.43 2.52
CA THR A 36 6.62 -6.52 2.03
C THR A 36 5.50 -5.99 1.14
N LEU A 37 4.80 -4.95 1.58
CA LEU A 37 3.75 -4.29 0.81
C LEU A 37 4.29 -3.71 -0.51
N ARG A 38 5.41 -2.99 -0.45
CA ARG A 38 6.09 -2.42 -1.63
C ARG A 38 6.41 -3.50 -2.66
N ASN A 39 7.01 -4.61 -2.23
CA ASN A 39 7.35 -5.73 -3.10
C ASN A 39 6.12 -6.38 -3.73
N GLN A 40 5.03 -6.52 -2.98
CA GLN A 40 3.77 -7.07 -3.50
C GLN A 40 3.13 -6.15 -4.54
N LEU A 41 3.13 -4.85 -4.30
CA LEU A 41 2.62 -3.86 -5.26
C LEU A 41 3.45 -3.84 -6.56
N ARG A 42 4.79 -3.93 -6.45
CA ARG A 42 5.66 -4.10 -7.63
C ARG A 42 5.32 -5.36 -8.42
N LYS A 43 5.15 -6.50 -7.73
CA LYS A 43 4.74 -7.76 -8.36
C LYS A 43 3.37 -7.68 -9.04
N HIS A 44 2.49 -6.81 -8.55
CA HIS A 44 1.17 -6.56 -9.12
C HIS A 44 1.19 -5.58 -10.32
N GLY A 45 2.37 -5.11 -10.73
CA GLY A 45 2.53 -4.20 -11.88
C GLY A 45 2.36 -2.72 -11.55
N VAL A 46 2.44 -2.32 -10.27
CA VAL A 46 2.45 -0.90 -9.91
C VAL A 46 3.79 -0.28 -10.34
N PRO A 47 3.78 0.86 -11.06
CA PRO A 47 5.01 1.53 -11.48
C PRO A 47 5.87 1.98 -10.29
N GLU A 48 7.19 1.92 -10.40
CA GLU A 48 8.11 2.30 -9.30
C GLU A 48 7.92 3.75 -8.84
N HIS A 49 7.64 4.67 -9.75
CA HIS A 49 7.38 6.08 -9.38
C HIS A 49 6.09 6.25 -8.55
N MET A 50 5.15 5.29 -8.62
CA MET A 50 3.88 5.32 -7.91
C MET A 50 3.89 4.42 -6.67
N VAL A 51 4.72 3.38 -6.65
CA VAL A 51 4.70 2.33 -5.63
C VAL A 51 5.03 2.86 -4.26
N ASP A 52 6.00 3.77 -4.14
CA ASP A 52 6.41 4.32 -2.85
C ASP A 52 5.30 5.20 -2.24
N GLY A 53 4.68 6.08 -3.03
CA GLY A 53 3.53 6.88 -2.59
C GLY A 53 2.28 6.06 -2.28
N LEU A 54 2.03 4.99 -3.06
CA LEU A 54 0.92 4.08 -2.83
C LEU A 54 1.11 3.26 -1.55
N THR A 55 2.31 2.73 -1.35
CA THR A 55 2.71 1.97 -0.15
C THR A 55 2.53 2.84 1.10
N ALA A 56 3.03 4.07 1.09
CA ALA A 56 2.90 4.99 2.23
C ALA A 56 1.44 5.30 2.58
N ASN A 57 0.59 5.54 1.57
CA ASN A 57 -0.84 5.78 1.79
C ASN A 57 -1.56 4.57 2.39
N ILE A 58 -1.33 3.37 1.85
CA ILE A 58 -1.91 2.12 2.35
C ILE A 58 -1.41 1.82 3.77
N PHE A 59 -0.11 2.02 4.02
CA PHE A 59 0.51 1.83 5.33
C PHE A 59 -0.13 2.75 6.37
N LYS A 60 -0.28 4.04 6.05
CA LYS A 60 -0.97 5.01 6.92
C LYS A 60 -2.43 4.62 7.15
N MET A 61 -3.15 4.15 6.15
CA MET A 61 -4.55 3.70 6.30
C MET A 61 -4.68 2.47 7.22
N ALA A 62 -3.74 1.53 7.17
CA ALA A 62 -3.83 0.29 7.97
C ALA A 62 -3.28 0.44 9.40
N TYR A 63 -2.22 1.22 9.59
CA TYR A 63 -1.56 1.42 10.89
C TYR A 63 -1.95 2.72 11.60
N GLY A 64 -2.55 3.68 10.90
CA GLY A 64 -2.92 4.99 11.44
C GLY A 64 -1.78 6.01 11.49
N TYR A 65 -0.53 5.60 11.17
CA TYR A 65 0.64 6.49 11.11
C TYR A 65 1.42 6.29 9.81
N ALA A 66 1.99 7.37 9.26
CA ALA A 66 2.94 7.26 8.16
C ALA A 66 4.33 6.84 8.67
N PRO A 67 5.11 6.05 7.91
CA PRO A 67 6.51 5.80 8.25
C PRO A 67 7.33 7.11 8.30
N SER A 68 6.94 8.10 7.51
CA SER A 68 7.53 9.45 7.46
C SER A 68 7.11 10.35 8.65
N GLU A 69 6.01 10.04 9.35
CA GLU A 69 5.56 10.80 10.53
C GLU A 69 6.38 10.47 11.79
N ARG A 70 7.25 9.44 11.74
CA ARG A 70 8.19 9.15 12.84
C ARG A 70 9.28 10.21 13.01
N LYS A 71 9.31 11.24 12.15
CA LYS A 71 10.08 12.49 12.29
C LYS A 71 9.15 13.71 12.23
N ARG A 72 8.30 13.89 13.24
CA ARG A 72 7.79 15.21 13.62
C ARG A 72 7.45 15.17 15.11
N ASP A 73 8.51 15.18 15.89
CA ASP A 73 8.54 15.74 17.23
C ASP A 73 9.22 17.12 17.04
N ASP A 74 8.41 18.18 17.08
CA ASP A 74 8.75 19.57 17.43
C ASP A 74 7.46 20.25 17.89
#